data_AF-A0AAE4UEK8-F1
#
_entry.id   AF-A0AAE4UEK8-F1
#
_cell.length_a   1.000
_cell.length_b   1.000
_cell.length_c   1.000
_cell.angle_alpha   90.00
_cell.angle_beta   90.00
_cell.angle_gamma   90.00
#
_symmetry.space_group_name_H-M   'P 1'
#
loop_
_entity.id
_entity.type
_entity.pdbx_description
1 polymer ?
#
loop_
_entity_poly.entity_id
_entity_poly.type
_entity_poly.pdbx_seq_one_letter_code
_entity_poly.pdbx_strand_id
1 'polypeptide(L)'
;MHSPITRPAVPAVADLHLAEDRYVTHDVAELKLAHATGTVRRHVDPDGDITFSGRVEADTSADWIDDTTTAGDTAQAWAFVVAELDSARAEHQRAIFAAKEHHPAGTALGGAQ
;
A
#
# COMPACT_ATOMS: atom_id res chain seq x y z
N MET A 1 -13.61 8.98 20.05
CA MET A 1 -13.57 7.52 19.79
C MET A 1 -12.54 7.33 18.68
N HIS A 2 -11.44 6.61 18.90
CA HIS A 2 -10.43 6.39 17.84
C HIS A 2 -10.90 5.20 16.98
N SER A 3 -11.14 5.43 15.69
CA SER A 3 -11.43 4.36 14.75
C SER A 3 -10.20 3.47 14.57
N PRO A 4 -10.32 2.14 14.68
CA PRO A 4 -9.17 1.25 14.58
C PRO A 4 -8.64 1.21 13.15
N ILE A 5 -7.32 1.36 13.00
CA ILE A 5 -6.61 1.03 11.76
C ILE A 5 -6.15 -0.42 11.87
N THR A 6 -6.57 -1.25 10.92
CA THR A 6 -6.09 -2.64 10.81
C THR A 6 -4.98 -2.68 9.77
N ARG A 7 -3.83 -3.25 10.13
CA ARG A 7 -2.71 -3.52 9.22
C ARG A 7 -2.50 -5.04 9.14
N PRO A 8 -2.99 -5.73 8.11
CA PRO A 8 -2.80 -7.16 7.96
C PRO A 8 -1.30 -7.50 7.89
N ALA A 9 -0.94 -8.70 8.34
CA ALA A 9 0.40 -9.21 8.12
C ALA A 9 0.59 -9.41 6.60
N VAL A 10 1.41 -8.57 6.00
CA VAL A 10 1.68 -8.63 4.57
C VAL A 10 2.84 -9.62 4.35
N PRO A 11 2.62 -10.77 3.68
CA PRO A 11 3.70 -11.74 3.42
C PRO A 11 4.82 -11.10 2.60
N ALA A 12 6.07 -11.53 2.85
CA ALA A 12 7.22 -11.07 2.07
C ALA A 12 7.08 -11.53 0.62
N VAL A 13 7.62 -10.77 -0.33
CA VAL A 13 7.53 -11.12 -1.76
C VAL A 13 8.12 -12.50 -2.04
N ALA A 14 9.20 -12.87 -1.36
CA ALA A 14 9.84 -14.18 -1.48
C ALA A 14 8.96 -15.34 -0.97
N ASP A 15 7.99 -15.07 -0.09
CA ASP A 15 7.03 -16.06 0.42
C ASP A 15 5.78 -16.17 -0.48
N LEU A 16 5.62 -15.26 -1.45
CA LEU A 16 4.55 -15.33 -2.44
C LEU A 16 4.95 -16.37 -3.48
N HIS A 17 4.31 -17.54 -3.43
CA HIS A 17 4.35 -18.49 -4.54
C HIS A 17 3.57 -17.92 -5.73
N LEU A 18 4.26 -17.13 -6.55
CA LEU A 18 3.76 -16.66 -7.84
C LEU A 18 3.66 -17.89 -8.75
N ALA A 19 2.49 -18.53 -8.80
CA ALA A 19 2.17 -19.41 -9.91
C ALA A 19 2.25 -18.54 -11.17
N GLU A 20 3.01 -18.98 -12.18
CA GLU A 20 3.57 -18.21 -13.31
C GLU A 20 2.61 -17.32 -14.13
N ASP A 21 1.32 -17.24 -13.78
CA ASP A 21 0.29 -16.44 -14.45
C ASP A 21 -0.65 -15.67 -13.50
N ARG A 22 -0.32 -15.51 -12.20
CA ARG A 22 -1.27 -14.94 -11.23
C ARG A 22 -0.74 -13.73 -10.47
N TYR A 23 -1.49 -12.65 -10.62
CA TYR A 23 -1.43 -11.46 -9.77
C TYR A 23 -1.87 -11.79 -8.34
N VAL A 24 -1.14 -11.32 -7.34
CA VAL A 24 -1.53 -11.48 -5.93
C VAL A 24 -1.85 -10.14 -5.30
N THR A 25 -3.12 -9.96 -4.94
CA THR A 25 -3.62 -8.77 -4.22
C THR A 25 -3.74 -9.06 -2.73
N HIS A 26 -3.20 -8.16 -1.91
CA HIS A 26 -3.36 -8.20 -0.45
C HIS A 26 -3.81 -6.84 0.06
N ASP A 27 -4.74 -6.84 1.01
CA ASP A 27 -5.02 -5.64 1.81
C ASP A 27 -3.81 -5.38 2.72
N VAL A 28 -3.31 -4.15 2.75
CA VAL A 28 -2.14 -3.75 3.56
C VAL A 28 -2.51 -2.80 4.69
N ALA A 29 -3.58 -2.04 4.52
CA ALA A 29 -4.12 -1.19 5.57
C ALA A 29 -5.61 -0.92 5.32
N GLU A 30 -6.40 -0.94 6.40
CA GLU A 30 -7.82 -0.62 6.38
C GLU A 30 -8.16 0.28 7.56
N LEU A 31 -8.82 1.41 7.28
CA LEU A 31 -9.42 2.29 8.28
C LEU A 31 -10.94 2.23 8.13
N LYS A 32 -11.62 1.70 9.15
CA LYS A 32 -13.08 1.64 9.22
C LYS A 32 -13.63 2.78 10.07
N LEU A 33 -14.36 3.70 9.45
CA LEU A 33 -15.12 4.76 10.10
C LEU A 33 -16.61 4.40 10.14
N ALA A 34 -17.43 5.27 10.71
CA ALA A 34 -18.86 5.01 10.85
C ALA A 34 -19.56 5.01 9.47
N HIS A 35 -19.11 5.87 8.56
CA HIS A 35 -19.74 6.06 7.24
C HIS A 35 -18.78 5.94 6.06
N ALA A 36 -17.51 5.62 6.31
CA ALA A 36 -16.53 5.41 5.25
C ALA A 36 -15.48 4.37 5.63
N THR A 37 -15.01 3.64 4.64
CA THR A 37 -13.85 2.74 4.77
C THR A 37 -12.78 3.18 3.78
N GLY A 38 -11.58 3.42 4.29
CA GLY A 38 -10.39 3.59 3.48
C GLY A 38 -9.61 2.28 3.43
N THR A 39 -9.28 1.80 2.23
CA THR A 39 -8.53 0.56 2.03
C THR A 39 -7.34 0.82 1.12
N VAL A 40 -6.17 0.33 1.51
CA VAL A 40 -4.98 0.28 0.65
C VAL A 40 -4.61 -1.17 0.39
N ARG A 41 -4.36 -1.46 -0.89
CA ARG A 41 -3.97 -2.78 -1.39
C ARG A 41 -2.59 -2.73 -2.00
N ARG A 42 -1.84 -3.80 -1.76
CA ARG A 42 -0.61 -4.12 -2.48
C ARG A 42 -0.90 -5.22 -3.48
N HIS A 43 -0.33 -5.02 -4.64
CA HIS A 43 -0.44 -5.87 -5.79
C HIS A 43 0.95 -6.30 -6.20
N VAL A 44 1.12 -7.59 -6.45
CA VAL A 44 2.39 -8.16 -6.89
C VAL A 44 2.14 -8.87 -8.21
N ASP A 45 2.75 -8.35 -9.27
CA ASP A 45 2.76 -8.92 -10.59
C ASP A 45 3.70 -10.15 -10.66
N PRO A 46 3.48 -11.08 -11.60
CA PRO A 46 4.34 -12.25 -11.78
C PRO A 46 5.83 -11.92 -11.99
N ASP A 47 6.11 -10.77 -12.62
CA ASP A 47 7.47 -10.27 -12.85
C ASP A 47 8.12 -9.66 -11.59
N GLY A 48 7.40 -9.64 -10.46
CA GLY A 48 7.84 -9.05 -9.20
C GLY A 48 7.60 -7.55 -9.09
N ASP A 49 6.96 -6.93 -10.09
CA ASP A 49 6.52 -5.54 -10.01
C ASP A 49 5.47 -5.37 -8.91
N ILE A 50 5.64 -4.32 -8.11
CA ILE A 50 4.76 -4.04 -6.97
C ILE A 50 4.00 -2.75 -7.24
N THR A 51 2.68 -2.83 -7.26
CA THR A 51 1.80 -1.66 -7.36
C THR A 51 0.94 -1.52 -6.11
N PHE A 52 0.53 -0.29 -5.80
CA PHE A 52 -0.37 -0.01 -4.68
C PHE A 52 -1.60 0.71 -5.20
N SER A 53 -2.78 0.35 -4.69
CA SER A 53 -4.03 1.04 -4.99
C SER A 53 -4.75 1.41 -3.72
N GLY A 54 -5.26 2.65 -3.66
CA GLY A 54 -6.14 3.12 -2.60
C GLY A 54 -7.59 3.16 -3.06
N ARG A 55 -8.53 2.84 -2.17
CA ARG A 55 -9.96 2.96 -2.39
C ARG A 55 -10.64 3.53 -1.16
N VAL A 56 -11.63 4.40 -1.38
CA VAL A 56 -12.57 4.83 -0.35
C VAL A 56 -13.96 4.35 -0.72
N GLU A 57 -14.62 3.65 0.20
CA GLU A 57 -16.01 3.25 0.11
C GLU A 57 -16.79 4.06 1.16
N ALA A 58 -17.73 4.88 0.71
CA ALA A 58 -18.58 5.68 1.60
C ALA A 58 -20.00 5.12 1.59
N ASP A 59 -20.58 4.96 2.76
CA ASP A 59 -21.99 4.61 2.90
C ASP A 59 -22.83 5.84 2.60
N THR A 60 -23.42 5.87 1.41
CA THR A 60 -24.50 6.82 1.10
C THR A 60 -25.78 6.33 1.77
N SER A 61 -25.89 6.53 3.08
CA SER A 61 -27.14 6.25 3.80
C SER A 61 -28.22 7.26 3.39
N ALA A 62 -29.48 6.81 3.44
CA ALA A 62 -30.67 7.53 3.00
C ALA A 62 -30.73 8.97 3.52
N ASP A 63 -31.29 9.85 2.68
CA ASP A 63 -31.42 11.33 2.64
C ASP A 63 -31.73 12.10 3.95
N TRP A 64 -31.79 11.42 5.10
CA TRP A 64 -32.06 11.97 6.43
C TRP A 64 -30.83 12.01 7.36
N ILE A 65 -29.71 11.38 6.98
CA ILE A 65 -28.44 11.52 7.71
C ILE A 65 -27.77 12.83 7.28
N ASP A 66 -27.33 13.61 8.27
CA ASP A 66 -26.56 14.84 8.06
C ASP A 66 -25.36 14.59 7.13
N ASP A 67 -25.47 15.06 5.89
CA ASP A 67 -24.49 14.92 4.82
C ASP A 67 -23.07 15.35 5.26
N THR A 68 -22.96 16.26 6.23
CA THR A 68 -21.66 16.76 6.71
C THR A 68 -20.86 15.73 7.49
N THR A 69 -21.52 14.78 8.16
CA THR A 69 -20.85 13.71 8.91
C THR A 69 -20.28 12.65 7.97
N THR A 70 -21.03 12.26 6.94
CA THR A 70 -20.54 11.35 5.87
C THR A 70 -19.39 11.99 5.09
N ALA A 71 -19.47 13.30 4.80
CA ALA A 71 -18.38 14.02 4.15
C ALA A 71 -17.11 14.05 5.01
N GLY A 72 -17.25 14.25 6.33
CA GLY A 72 -16.13 14.23 7.27
C GLY A 72 -15.42 12.87 7.31
N ASP A 73 -16.19 11.79 7.47
CA ASP A 73 -15.64 10.43 7.46
C ASP A 73 -14.98 10.10 6.11
N THR A 74 -15.62 10.47 5.00
CA THR A 74 -15.06 10.27 3.65
C THR A 74 -13.73 11.00 3.47
N ALA A 75 -13.65 12.27 3.93
CA ALA A 75 -12.42 13.05 3.88
C ALA A 75 -11.31 12.42 4.74
N GLN A 76 -11.65 11.90 5.91
CA GLN A 76 -10.69 11.21 6.78
C GLN A 76 -10.21 9.88 6.17
N ALA A 77 -11.10 9.10 5.57
CA ALA A 77 -10.74 7.87 4.83
C ALA A 77 -9.81 8.17 3.65
N TRP A 78 -10.05 9.28 2.92
CA TRP A 78 -9.16 9.74 1.86
C TRP A 78 -7.78 10.15 2.38
N ALA A 79 -7.73 10.95 3.45
CA ALA A 79 -6.47 11.37 4.06
C ALA A 79 -5.64 10.17 4.52
N PHE A 80 -6.29 9.15 5.08
CA PHE A 80 -5.66 7.88 5.43
C PHE A 80 -5.08 7.17 4.20
N VAL A 81 -5.86 6.99 3.14
CA VAL A 81 -5.41 6.32 1.90
C VAL A 81 -4.18 7.03 1.31
N VAL A 82 -4.18 8.37 1.24
CA VAL A 82 -3.05 9.15 0.74
C VAL A 82 -1.81 8.95 1.60
N ALA A 83 -1.95 9.04 2.93
CA ALA A 83 -0.82 8.88 3.86
C ALA A 83 -0.16 7.49 3.74
N GLU A 84 -0.97 6.45 3.59
CA GLU A 84 -0.48 5.08 3.42
C GLU A 84 0.23 4.88 2.07
N LEU A 85 -0.29 5.45 0.99
CA LEU A 85 0.37 5.40 -0.33
C LEU A 85 1.70 6.18 -0.33
N ASP A 86 1.75 7.34 0.32
CA ASP A 86 2.98 8.11 0.46
C ASP A 86 4.03 7.36 1.32
N SER A 87 3.58 6.69 2.38
CA SER A 87 4.45 5.83 3.19
C SER A 87 5.03 4.67 2.36
N ALA A 88 4.19 3.98 1.58
CA ALA A 88 4.63 2.90 0.69
C ALA A 88 5.63 3.38 -0.36
N ARG A 89 5.39 4.58 -0.94
CA ARG A 89 6.32 5.22 -1.86
C ARG A 89 7.67 5.52 -1.19
N ALA A 90 7.66 6.07 0.01
CA ALA A 90 8.87 6.38 0.75
C ALA A 90 9.68 5.12 1.09
N GLU A 91 9.01 4.03 1.49
CA GLU A 91 9.64 2.74 1.73
C GLU A 91 10.29 2.18 0.46
N HIS A 92 9.58 2.20 -0.66
CA HIS A 92 10.11 1.75 -1.95
C HIS A 92 11.35 2.55 -2.37
N GLN A 93 11.33 3.87 -2.20
CA GLN A 93 12.49 4.73 -2.48
C GLN A 93 13.69 4.39 -1.58
N ARG A 94 13.47 4.11 -0.29
CA ARG A 94 14.51 3.67 0.64
C ARG A 94 15.07 2.32 0.23
N ALA A 95 14.22 1.36 -0.18
CA ALA A 95 14.65 0.05 -0.64
C ALA A 95 15.52 0.14 -1.91
N ILE A 96 15.14 0.98 -2.89
CA ILE A 96 15.96 1.24 -4.09
C ILE A 96 17.30 1.85 -3.69
N PHE A 97 17.30 2.81 -2.78
CA PHE A 97 18.53 3.47 -2.34
C PHE A 97 19.46 2.47 -1.64
N ALA A 98 18.95 1.68 -0.69
CA ALA A 98 19.71 0.64 -0.01
C ALA A 98 20.23 -0.43 -0.98
N ALA A 99 19.44 -0.83 -1.99
CA ALA A 99 19.87 -1.78 -3.01
C ALA A 99 21.01 -1.20 -3.89
N LYS A 100 20.97 0.10 -4.19
CA LYS A 100 22.07 0.80 -4.88
C LYS A 100 23.33 0.90 -4.02
N GLU A 101 23.20 1.17 -2.73
CA GLU A 101 24.33 1.19 -1.79
C GLU A 101 24.94 -0.19 -1.55
N HIS A 102 24.12 -1.24 -1.51
CA HIS A 102 24.56 -2.63 -1.42
C HIS A 102 25.13 -3.19 -2.73
N HIS A 103 25.02 -2.46 -3.84
CA HIS A 103 25.71 -2.81 -5.07
C HIS A 103 27.17 -2.37 -4.93
N PRO A 104 28.15 -3.29 -4.80
CA PRO A 104 29.55 -2.87 -4.76
C PRO A 104 29.87 -2.22 -6.12
N ALA A 105 30.08 -0.91 -6.11
CA ALA A 105 30.91 -0.26 -7.10
C ALA A 105 32.35 -0.77 -6.88
N GLY A 106 32.66 -1.97 -7.36
CA GLY A 106 33.97 -2.56 -7.13
C GLY A 106 34.07 -4.08 -7.26
N THR A 107 33.72 -4.64 -8.42
CA THR A 107 34.50 -5.79 -8.92
C THR A 107 35.38 -5.25 -10.03
N ALA A 108 36.68 -5.20 -9.74
CA ALA A 108 37.71 -4.68 -10.62
C ALA A 108 37.67 -5.33 -12.02
N LEU A 109 37.48 -4.52 -13.06
CA LEU A 109 38.13 -4.78 -14.35
C LEU A 109 39.63 -4.50 -14.17
N GLY A 110 40.33 -5.41 -13.51
CA GLY A 110 41.76 -5.34 -13.27
C GLY A 110 42.34 -6.74 -13.33
N GLY A 111 43.07 -7.03 -14.42
CA GLY A 111 43.88 -8.24 -14.55
C GLY A 111 43.61 -9.07 -15.80
N ALA A 112 43.92 -8.53 -16.98
CA ALA A 112 44.41 -9.35 -18.09
C ALA A 112 45.76 -8.75 -18.50
N GLN A 113 46.85 -9.32 -17.96
CA GLN A 113 48.17 -9.32 -18.58
C GLN A 113 48.32 -10.62 -19.35
#